data_AF-A0A2H4RM30-F1
#
_entry.id   AF-A0A2H4RM30-F1
#
_cell.length_a   1.000
_cell.length_b   1.000
_cell.length_c   1.000
_cell.angle_alpha   90.00
_cell.angle_beta   90.00
_cell.angle_gamma   90.00
#
_symmetry.space_group_name_H-M   'P 1'
#
loop_
_entity.id
_entity.type
_entity.pdbx_description
1 polymer ?
#
loop_
_entity_poly.entity_id
_entity_poly.type
_entity_poly.pdbx_seq_one_letter_code
_entity_poly.pdbx_strand_id
1 'polypeptide(L)'
;MPELIERGYIYIGLPPLYRLKQGKQELYLKDDNALKAYLANSAVEGAALIPASNEPPITGAALEKLLLLFASANDAVARNAHRYDPALLTALIDLPPLDVAQLEAEGDRHPSLEALQAVLNRGSLGTARYELRFEAANEHKSATLTVIRRHMGEELTNWVPMAAFESGELRPLREVALALSGLVRDGAQIVRGNKTQAVASFAQAHAWLFEEAKKGRQIQRFKGLGEMN
;
A
#
# COMPACT_ATOMS: atom_id res chain seq x y z
N MET A 1 25.69 17.23 36.03
CA MET A 1 26.31 15.89 36.00
C MET A 1 26.27 15.30 34.57
N PRO A 2 27.00 15.88 33.60
CA PRO A 2 27.15 15.28 32.27
C PRO A 2 27.93 13.96 32.31
N GLU A 3 28.78 13.79 33.33
CA GLU A 3 29.70 12.66 33.45
C GLU A 3 28.97 11.31 33.55
N LEU A 4 27.72 11.30 34.03
CA LEU A 4 26.88 10.09 34.10
C LEU A 4 26.42 9.62 32.71
N ILE A 5 26.19 10.55 31.79
CA ILE A 5 25.85 10.26 30.40
C ILE A 5 27.10 9.79 29.66
N GLU A 6 28.21 10.54 29.79
CA GLU A 6 29.48 10.24 29.11
C GLU A 6 30.07 8.89 29.52
N ARG A 7 29.86 8.47 30.77
CA ARG A 7 30.30 7.18 31.28
C ARG A 7 29.28 6.05 31.10
N GLY A 8 28.15 6.32 30.45
CA GLY A 8 27.16 5.30 30.07
C GLY A 8 26.37 4.71 31.26
N TYR A 9 26.20 5.45 32.35
CA TYR A 9 25.46 4.99 33.52
C TYR A 9 23.95 5.23 33.45
N ILE A 10 23.47 6.01 32.47
CA ILE A 10 22.03 6.29 32.27
C ILE A 10 21.46 5.35 31.21
N TYR A 11 20.44 4.59 31.58
CA TYR A 11 19.70 3.69 30.70
C TYR A 11 18.22 4.09 30.61
N ILE A 12 17.60 3.88 29.45
CA ILE A 12 16.17 4.13 29.22
C ILE A 12 15.48 2.78 28.98
N GLY A 13 14.49 2.46 29.81
CA GLY A 13 13.66 1.28 29.61
C GLY A 13 12.76 1.44 28.38
N LEU A 14 12.69 0.41 27.55
CA LEU A 14 11.80 0.36 26.38
C LEU A 14 10.66 -0.63 26.66
N PRO A 15 9.55 -0.18 27.26
CA PRO A 15 8.41 -1.05 27.51
C PRO A 15 7.77 -1.49 26.18
N PRO A 16 7.11 -2.65 26.13
CA PRO A 16 6.36 -3.08 24.97
C PRO A 16 5.14 -2.17 24.74
N LEU A 17 4.82 -1.91 23.48
CA LEU A 17 3.64 -1.13 23.08
C LEU A 17 2.39 -2.01 22.97
N TYR A 18 2.56 -3.29 22.63
CA TYR A 18 1.47 -4.23 22.40
C TYR A 18 1.65 -5.55 23.16
N ARG A 19 0.53 -6.11 23.63
CA ARG A 19 0.40 -7.51 24.06
C ARG A 19 -0.55 -8.23 23.12
N LEU A 20 -0.09 -9.30 22.48
CA LEU A 20 -0.88 -10.19 21.64
C LEU A 20 -1.13 -11.47 22.42
N LYS A 21 -2.39 -11.88 22.51
CA LYS A 21 -2.80 -13.14 23.13
C LYS A 21 -3.49 -14.02 22.11
N GLN A 22 -2.99 -15.25 21.94
CA GLN A 22 -3.59 -16.28 21.11
C GLN A 22 -3.69 -17.57 21.92
N GLY A 23 -4.88 -17.84 22.45
CA GLY A 23 -5.10 -18.96 23.38
C GLY A 23 -4.24 -18.81 24.64
N LYS A 24 -3.29 -19.75 24.84
CA LYS A 24 -2.33 -19.75 25.96
C LYS A 24 -1.02 -19.01 25.68
N GLN A 25 -0.75 -18.65 24.42
CA GLN A 25 0.47 -17.95 24.05
C GLN A 25 0.28 -16.44 24.14
N GLU A 26 1.26 -15.76 24.72
CA GLU A 26 1.33 -14.30 24.82
C GLU A 26 2.63 -13.80 24.22
N LEU A 27 2.55 -12.74 23.41
CA LEU A 27 3.69 -12.11 22.74
C LEU A 27 3.66 -10.60 22.98
N TYR A 28 4.81 -10.03 23.33
CA TYR A 28 4.97 -8.61 23.56
C TYR A 28 5.73 -7.96 22.39
N LEU A 29 5.16 -6.91 21.81
CA LEU A 29 5.76 -6.19 20.68
C LEU A 29 6.06 -4.75 21.08
N LYS A 30 7.25 -4.27 20.71
CA LYS A 30 7.79 -2.98 21.13
C LYS A 30 7.21 -1.78 20.39
N ASP A 31 6.83 -1.94 19.12
CA ASP A 31 6.41 -0.84 18.25
C ASP A 31 5.39 -1.30 17.20
N ASP A 32 4.84 -0.32 16.46
CA ASP A 32 3.87 -0.56 15.38
C ASP A 32 4.47 -1.38 14.22
N ASN A 33 5.76 -1.22 13.94
CA ASN A 33 6.43 -1.94 12.86
C ASN A 33 6.53 -3.44 13.18
N ALA A 34 6.86 -3.79 14.42
CA ALA A 34 6.87 -5.15 14.91
C ALA A 34 5.47 -5.78 14.85
N LEU A 35 4.42 -5.03 15.18
CA LEU A 35 3.04 -5.48 15.01
C LEU A 35 2.69 -5.75 13.55
N LYS A 36 2.99 -4.81 12.65
CA LYS A 36 2.75 -4.98 11.20
C LYS A 36 3.47 -6.21 10.65
N ALA A 37 4.76 -6.37 10.96
CA ALA A 37 5.57 -7.52 10.53
C ALA A 37 5.02 -8.84 11.07
N TYR A 38 4.64 -8.89 12.35
CA TYR A 38 4.04 -10.07 12.95
C TYR A 38 2.71 -10.45 12.27
N LEU A 39 1.83 -9.47 12.04
CA LEU A 39 0.55 -9.70 11.36
C LEU A 39 0.74 -10.15 9.92
N ALA A 40 1.71 -9.58 9.19
CA ALA A 40 2.05 -9.99 7.83
C ALA A 40 2.55 -11.44 7.79
N ASN A 41 3.50 -11.82 8.65
CA ASN A 41 4.02 -13.19 8.72
C ASN A 41 2.91 -14.20 9.01
N SER A 42 2.04 -13.88 9.96
CA SER A 42 0.93 -14.77 10.25
C SER A 42 -0.15 -14.80 9.17
N ALA A 43 -0.34 -13.71 8.43
CA ALA A 43 -1.27 -13.67 7.30
C ALA A 43 -0.82 -14.62 6.17
N VAL A 44 0.49 -14.82 5.99
CA VAL A 44 1.08 -15.74 4.99
C VAL A 44 0.98 -17.20 5.42
N GLU A 45 1.00 -17.48 6.72
CA GLU A 45 0.98 -18.85 7.24
C GLU A 45 -0.31 -19.59 6.84
N GLY A 46 -0.13 -20.66 6.05
CA GLY A 46 -1.23 -21.44 5.49
C GLY A 46 -2.06 -20.70 4.45
N ALA A 47 -1.58 -19.58 3.93
CA ALA A 47 -2.26 -18.79 2.90
C ALA A 47 -1.71 -19.03 1.49
N ALA A 48 -2.60 -18.94 0.51
CA ALA A 48 -2.30 -19.10 -0.90
C ALA A 48 -3.15 -18.12 -1.71
N LEU A 49 -2.51 -17.36 -2.61
CA LEU A 49 -3.19 -16.57 -3.62
C LEU A 49 -3.20 -17.34 -4.94
N ILE A 50 -4.39 -17.65 -5.44
CA ILE A 50 -4.63 -18.24 -6.75
C ILE A 50 -4.93 -17.08 -7.71
N PRO A 51 -4.03 -16.71 -8.64
CA PRO A 51 -4.17 -15.50 -9.45
C PRO A 51 -5.30 -15.56 -10.48
N ALA A 52 -5.61 -16.76 -10.99
CA ALA A 52 -6.71 -17.03 -11.91
C ALA A 52 -7.13 -18.51 -11.80
N SER A 53 -8.29 -18.87 -12.37
CA SER A 53 -8.74 -20.27 -12.44
C SER A 53 -7.65 -21.16 -13.08
N ASN A 54 -7.29 -22.26 -12.41
CA ASN A 54 -6.27 -23.23 -12.85
C ASN A 54 -4.81 -22.74 -12.88
N GLU A 55 -4.48 -21.62 -12.25
CA GLU A 55 -3.09 -21.18 -12.11
C GLU A 55 -2.43 -21.68 -10.82
N PRO A 56 -1.09 -21.85 -10.81
CA PRO A 56 -0.38 -22.29 -9.62
C PRO A 56 -0.56 -21.27 -8.49
N PRO A 57 -0.81 -21.73 -7.25
CA PRO A 57 -0.96 -20.85 -6.10
C PRO A 57 0.39 -20.19 -5.74
N ILE A 58 0.31 -18.90 -5.38
CA ILE A 58 1.42 -18.14 -4.81
C ILE A 58 1.37 -18.29 -3.28
N THR A 59 2.41 -18.88 -2.71
CA THR A 59 2.48 -19.24 -1.29
C THR A 59 3.80 -18.81 -0.64
N GLY A 60 3.84 -18.80 0.69
CA GLY A 60 5.08 -18.62 1.46
C GLY A 60 5.80 -17.31 1.14
N ALA A 61 7.12 -17.35 0.93
CA ALA A 61 7.96 -16.18 0.73
C ALA A 61 7.54 -15.31 -0.47
N ALA A 62 6.97 -15.90 -1.53
CA ALA A 62 6.47 -15.14 -2.68
C ALA A 62 5.25 -14.29 -2.31
N LEU A 63 4.30 -14.87 -1.56
CA LEU A 63 3.12 -14.16 -1.07
C LEU A 63 3.51 -13.11 -0.03
N GLU A 64 4.45 -13.43 0.87
CA GLU A 64 5.00 -12.49 1.85
C GLU A 64 5.58 -11.26 1.17
N LYS A 65 6.41 -11.45 0.14
CA LYS A 65 6.99 -10.35 -0.64
C LYS A 65 5.91 -9.44 -1.24
N LEU A 66 4.84 -10.01 -1.81
CA LEU A 66 3.73 -9.23 -2.37
C LEU A 66 2.98 -8.43 -1.30
N LEU A 67 2.71 -9.03 -0.13
CA LEU A 67 2.05 -8.34 0.98
C LEU A 67 2.91 -7.19 1.53
N LEU A 68 4.23 -7.40 1.66
CA LEU A 68 5.17 -6.36 2.12
C LEU A 68 5.28 -5.22 1.11
N LEU A 69 5.35 -5.53 -0.19
CA LEU A 69 5.32 -4.51 -1.24
C LEU A 69 4.04 -3.69 -1.14
N PHE A 70 2.87 -4.33 -1.07
CA PHE A 70 1.58 -3.66 -0.97
C PHE A 70 1.45 -2.82 0.30
N ALA A 71 1.96 -3.29 1.45
CA ALA A 71 2.01 -2.52 2.68
C ALA A 71 2.90 -1.27 2.54
N SER A 72 4.07 -1.41 1.91
CA SER A 72 4.98 -0.29 1.63
C SER A 72 4.36 0.77 0.72
N ALA A 73 3.61 0.34 -0.31
CA ALA A 73 2.84 1.25 -1.15
C ALA A 73 1.77 2.01 -0.37
N ASN A 74 0.98 1.33 0.47
CA ASN A 74 -0.03 1.99 1.31
C ASN A 74 0.60 2.98 2.31
N ASP A 75 1.73 2.63 2.91
CA ASP A 75 2.47 3.55 3.78
C ASP A 75 2.99 4.77 2.97
N ALA A 76 3.39 4.59 1.71
CA ALA A 76 3.76 5.69 0.82
C ALA A 76 2.56 6.58 0.45
N VAL A 77 1.37 6.01 0.20
CA VAL A 77 0.13 6.77 0.03
C VAL A 77 -0.13 7.62 1.26
N ALA A 78 -0.14 7.01 2.45
CA ALA A 78 -0.46 7.70 3.70
C ALA A 78 0.52 8.85 4.01
N ARG A 79 1.83 8.63 3.79
CA ARG A 79 2.85 9.68 4.01
C ARG A 79 2.68 10.86 3.06
N ASN A 80 2.30 10.61 1.81
CA ASN A 80 2.24 11.63 0.77
C ASN A 80 0.82 12.20 0.52
N ALA A 81 -0.17 11.76 1.29
CA ALA A 81 -1.57 12.19 1.20
C ALA A 81 -1.79 13.71 1.42
N HIS A 82 -0.84 14.39 2.08
CA HIS A 82 -0.88 15.84 2.27
C HIS A 82 -0.43 16.62 1.02
N ARG A 83 0.34 15.97 0.12
CA ARG A 83 0.94 16.60 -1.06
C ARG A 83 0.24 16.17 -2.35
N TYR A 84 -0.19 14.92 -2.42
CA TYR A 84 -0.87 14.37 -3.59
C TYR A 84 -2.23 13.79 -3.19
N ASP A 85 -3.16 13.74 -4.14
CA ASP A 85 -4.50 13.21 -3.89
C ASP A 85 -4.42 11.70 -3.55
N PRO A 86 -4.95 11.26 -2.39
CA PRO A 86 -4.91 9.85 -2.00
C PRO A 86 -5.63 8.92 -2.97
N ALA A 87 -6.74 9.35 -3.58
CA ALA A 87 -7.49 8.54 -4.54
C ALA A 87 -6.66 8.29 -5.82
N LEU A 88 -5.91 9.30 -6.27
CA LEU A 88 -4.93 9.14 -7.35
C LEU A 88 -3.87 8.10 -6.97
N LEU A 89 -3.22 8.28 -5.82
CA LEU A 89 -2.13 7.37 -5.41
C LEU A 89 -2.61 5.93 -5.23
N THR A 90 -3.81 5.73 -4.68
CA THR A 90 -4.42 4.40 -4.57
C THR A 90 -4.76 3.82 -5.94
N ALA A 91 -5.31 4.60 -6.87
CA ALA A 91 -5.62 4.10 -8.21
C ALA A 91 -4.36 3.65 -8.98
N LEU A 92 -3.21 4.30 -8.74
CA LEU A 92 -1.92 3.93 -9.32
C LEU A 92 -1.39 2.57 -8.85
N ILE A 93 -1.90 2.01 -7.75
CA ILE A 93 -1.53 0.67 -7.27
C ILE A 93 -2.15 -0.43 -8.14
N ASP A 94 -3.39 -0.22 -8.59
CA ASP A 94 -4.19 -1.24 -9.28
C ASP A 94 -4.02 -1.20 -10.82
N LEU A 95 -3.34 -0.19 -11.34
CA LEU A 95 -3.15 0.03 -12.77
C LEU A 95 -1.71 -0.25 -13.21
N PRO A 96 -1.48 -0.46 -14.52
CA PRO A 96 -0.13 -0.58 -15.05
C PRO A 96 0.73 0.62 -14.63
N PRO A 97 2.01 0.39 -14.30
CA PRO A 97 2.91 1.47 -13.89
C PRO A 97 3.04 2.50 -15.00
N LEU A 98 3.00 3.78 -14.61
CA LEU A 98 3.27 4.87 -15.53
C LEU A 98 4.79 4.95 -15.78
N ASP A 99 5.19 4.84 -17.04
CA ASP A 99 6.57 5.01 -17.49
C ASP A 99 6.66 6.20 -18.44
N VAL A 100 7.68 7.03 -18.29
CA VAL A 100 7.94 8.19 -19.16
C VAL A 100 8.08 7.72 -20.61
N ALA A 101 8.83 6.65 -20.86
CA ALA A 101 9.06 6.14 -22.20
C ALA A 101 7.76 5.67 -22.87
N GLN A 102 6.86 5.06 -22.10
CA GLN A 102 5.56 4.64 -22.59
C GLN A 102 4.67 5.86 -22.88
N LEU A 103 4.60 6.82 -21.96
CA LEU A 103 3.77 8.02 -22.13
C LEU A 103 4.22 8.86 -23.32
N GLU A 104 5.53 9.01 -23.53
CA GLU A 104 6.07 9.70 -24.71
C GLU A 104 5.75 8.94 -26.01
N ALA A 105 5.81 7.61 -26.00
CA ALA A 105 5.45 6.79 -27.16
C ALA A 105 3.94 6.82 -27.49
N GLU A 106 3.09 7.06 -26.50
CA GLU A 106 1.63 7.17 -26.67
C GLU A 106 1.21 8.46 -27.39
N GLY A 107 2.09 9.46 -27.50
CA GLY A 107 1.80 10.74 -28.16
C GLY A 107 0.60 11.45 -27.54
N ASP A 108 -0.28 12.04 -28.35
CA ASP A 108 -1.35 12.92 -27.86
C ASP A 108 -2.52 12.20 -27.17
N ARG A 109 -2.66 10.87 -27.33
CA ARG A 109 -3.88 10.13 -26.93
C ARG A 109 -3.77 9.36 -25.63
N HIS A 110 -2.60 9.32 -24.99
CA HIS A 110 -2.30 8.70 -23.69
C HIS A 110 -3.34 7.68 -23.14
N PRO A 111 -3.54 6.51 -23.77
CA PRO A 111 -4.53 5.52 -23.33
C PRO A 111 -4.33 5.03 -21.89
N SER A 112 -3.07 5.01 -21.42
CA SER A 112 -2.76 4.68 -20.03
C SER A 112 -3.36 5.70 -19.04
N LEU A 113 -3.30 6.99 -19.37
CA LEU A 113 -3.91 8.06 -18.59
C LEU A 113 -5.44 8.06 -18.72
N GLU A 114 -5.97 7.76 -19.90
CA GLU A 114 -7.42 7.61 -20.10
C GLU A 114 -7.98 6.49 -19.22
N ALA A 115 -7.29 5.35 -19.11
CA ALA A 115 -7.67 4.24 -18.23
C ALA A 115 -7.65 4.67 -16.76
N LEU A 116 -6.58 5.34 -16.30
CA LEU A 116 -6.49 5.87 -14.93
C LEU A 116 -7.58 6.90 -14.64
N GLN A 117 -7.82 7.82 -15.57
CA GLN A 117 -8.88 8.81 -15.48
C GLN A 117 -10.26 8.16 -15.41
N ALA A 118 -10.52 7.13 -16.21
CA ALA A 118 -11.77 6.37 -16.16
C ALA A 118 -11.96 5.73 -14.79
N VAL A 119 -10.92 5.13 -14.21
CA VAL A 119 -10.97 4.56 -12.85
C VAL A 119 -11.34 5.61 -11.81
N LEU A 120 -10.67 6.76 -11.82
CA LEU A 120 -10.92 7.86 -10.88
C LEU A 120 -12.31 8.47 -11.02
N ASN A 121 -12.86 8.48 -12.25
CA ASN A 121 -14.14 9.08 -12.58
C ASN A 121 -15.33 8.09 -12.55
N ARG A 122 -15.14 6.85 -12.08
CA ARG A 122 -16.23 5.85 -11.93
C ARG A 122 -17.33 6.25 -10.93
N GLY A 123 -17.12 7.30 -10.14
CA GLY A 123 -18.09 7.80 -9.17
C GLY A 123 -19.40 8.35 -9.76
N SER A 124 -20.42 8.48 -8.91
CA SER A 124 -21.75 8.98 -9.25
C SER A 124 -21.82 10.51 -9.28
N LEU A 125 -23.02 11.06 -9.51
CA LEU A 125 -23.24 12.50 -9.49
C LEU A 125 -22.81 13.10 -8.13
N GLY A 126 -21.98 14.15 -8.17
CA GLY A 126 -21.44 14.80 -6.97
C GLY A 126 -20.07 14.28 -6.52
N THR A 127 -19.53 13.21 -7.10
CA THR A 127 -18.14 12.83 -6.82
C THR A 127 -17.15 13.75 -7.54
N ALA A 128 -15.91 13.78 -7.05
CA ALA A 128 -14.83 14.52 -7.71
C ALA A 128 -14.63 14.03 -9.15
N ARG A 129 -14.27 14.97 -10.02
CA ARG A 129 -13.89 14.71 -11.41
C ARG A 129 -12.40 14.97 -11.59
N TYR A 130 -11.74 14.06 -12.28
CA TYR A 130 -10.31 14.10 -12.52
C TYR A 130 -10.04 14.27 -14.01
N GLU A 131 -9.08 15.12 -14.32
CA GLU A 131 -8.48 15.28 -15.65
C GLU A 131 -6.97 15.09 -15.52
N LEU A 132 -6.41 14.21 -16.33
CA LEU A 132 -4.99 13.86 -16.31
C LEU A 132 -4.32 14.33 -17.60
N ARG A 133 -3.15 14.96 -17.47
CA ARG A 133 -2.35 15.40 -18.61
C ARG A 133 -0.88 15.06 -18.36
N PHE A 134 -0.17 14.68 -19.41
CA PHE A 134 1.27 14.45 -19.35
C PHE A 134 2.01 15.56 -20.11
N GLU A 135 3.04 16.08 -19.48
CA GLU A 135 3.98 17.03 -20.07
C GLU A 135 5.34 16.34 -20.16
N ALA A 136 5.81 16.10 -21.40
CA ALA A 136 7.13 15.50 -21.65
C ALA A 136 8.25 16.40 -21.12
N ALA A 137 9.41 15.79 -20.87
CA ALA A 137 10.57 16.54 -20.41
C ALA A 137 11.02 17.56 -21.48
N ASN A 138 11.44 18.74 -21.04
CA ASN A 138 12.08 19.74 -21.88
C ASN A 138 13.32 20.29 -21.15
N GLU A 139 14.08 21.19 -21.81
CA GLU A 139 15.31 21.75 -21.25
C GLU A 139 15.16 22.41 -19.86
N HIS A 140 13.93 22.80 -19.48
CA HIS A 140 13.64 23.57 -18.27
C HIS A 140 12.78 22.80 -17.25
N LYS A 141 12.15 21.68 -17.64
CA LYS A 141 11.20 20.93 -16.82
C LYS A 141 11.36 19.43 -17.04
N SER A 142 11.35 18.68 -15.94
CA SER A 142 11.24 17.22 -15.98
C SER A 142 9.86 16.79 -16.47
N ALA A 143 9.76 15.59 -17.04
CA ALA A 143 8.49 14.97 -17.37
C ALA A 143 7.56 14.97 -16.15
N THR A 144 6.32 15.45 -16.32
CA THR A 144 5.39 15.73 -15.22
C THR A 144 3.99 15.27 -15.57
N LEU A 145 3.34 14.60 -14.61
CA LEU A 145 1.92 14.30 -14.64
C LEU A 145 1.15 15.43 -13.96
N THR A 146 0.29 16.12 -14.72
CA THR A 146 -0.61 17.15 -14.21
C THR A 146 -1.97 16.53 -13.92
N VAL A 147 -2.45 16.68 -12.69
CA VAL A 147 -3.70 16.11 -12.18
C VAL A 147 -4.61 17.25 -11.75
N ILE A 148 -5.71 17.44 -12.48
CA ILE A 148 -6.71 18.47 -12.18
C ILE A 148 -7.92 17.78 -11.56
N ARG A 149 -8.22 18.12 -10.31
CA ARG A 149 -9.37 17.63 -9.57
C ARG A 149 -10.41 18.73 -9.43
N ARG A 150 -11.63 18.46 -9.88
CA ARG A 150 -12.80 19.33 -9.74
C ARG A 150 -13.82 18.71 -8.81
N HIS A 151 -14.18 19.40 -7.73
CA HIS A 151 -15.17 18.92 -6.78
C HIS A 151 -15.89 20.09 -6.11
N MET A 152 -17.23 20.09 -6.14
CA MET A 152 -18.06 21.11 -5.48
C MET A 152 -17.70 22.56 -5.86
N GLY A 153 -17.33 22.80 -7.13
CA GLY A 153 -16.94 24.13 -7.63
C GLY A 153 -15.48 24.53 -7.35
N GLU A 154 -14.73 23.74 -6.59
CA GLU A 154 -13.29 23.90 -6.40
C GLU A 154 -12.52 23.13 -7.49
N GLU A 155 -11.48 23.76 -8.04
CA GLU A 155 -10.49 23.14 -8.92
C GLU A 155 -9.12 23.16 -8.25
N LEU A 156 -8.52 21.99 -8.10
CA LEU A 156 -7.19 21.80 -7.52
C LEU A 156 -6.29 21.11 -8.54
N THR A 157 -5.16 21.73 -8.85
CA THR A 157 -4.16 21.21 -9.78
C THR A 157 -2.93 20.75 -9.03
N ASN A 158 -2.58 19.46 -9.18
CA ASN A 158 -1.39 18.85 -8.62
C ASN A 158 -0.41 18.50 -9.75
N TRP A 159 0.85 18.88 -9.59
CA TRP A 159 1.93 18.46 -10.48
C TRP A 159 2.75 17.36 -9.81
N VAL A 160 2.82 16.20 -10.45
CA VAL A 160 3.57 15.03 -9.98
C VAL A 160 4.72 14.78 -10.93
N PRO A 161 5.96 15.14 -10.56
CA PRO A 161 7.13 14.84 -11.39
C PRO A 161 7.28 13.33 -11.58
N MET A 162 7.55 12.88 -12.79
CA MET A 162 7.66 11.44 -13.08
C MET A 162 8.82 10.77 -12.33
N ALA A 163 9.88 11.52 -12.05
CA ALA A 163 11.01 11.08 -11.23
C ALA A 163 10.59 10.63 -9.82
N ALA A 164 9.46 11.11 -9.28
CA ALA A 164 8.92 10.70 -7.99
C ALA A 164 8.57 9.20 -7.97
N PHE A 165 8.18 8.63 -9.11
CA PHE A 165 7.84 7.20 -9.26
C PHE A 165 9.08 6.32 -9.51
N GLU A 166 10.16 6.88 -10.03
CA GLU A 166 11.38 6.12 -10.35
C GLU A 166 12.34 6.06 -9.15
N SER A 167 12.68 7.22 -8.60
CA SER A 167 13.69 7.37 -7.55
C SER A 167 13.20 8.09 -6.30
N GLY A 168 11.98 8.66 -6.34
CA GLY A 168 11.43 9.45 -5.25
C GLY A 168 10.53 8.68 -4.28
N GLU A 169 9.72 9.45 -3.57
CA GLU A 169 8.83 9.02 -2.50
C GLU A 169 7.67 8.12 -2.95
N LEU A 170 7.37 8.09 -4.26
CA LEU A 170 6.32 7.30 -4.88
C LEU A 170 6.85 6.01 -5.53
N ARG A 171 8.16 5.73 -5.47
CA ARG A 171 8.75 4.47 -5.95
C ARG A 171 8.02 3.21 -5.46
N PRO A 172 7.59 3.10 -4.18
CA PRO A 172 6.85 1.92 -3.72
C PRO A 172 5.54 1.66 -4.49
N LEU A 173 4.87 2.70 -5.01
CA LEU A 173 3.66 2.56 -5.82
C LEU A 173 3.99 1.89 -7.15
N ARG A 174 5.06 2.33 -7.82
CA ARG A 174 5.52 1.74 -9.09
C ARG A 174 5.94 0.29 -8.92
N GLU A 175 6.66 -0.04 -7.85
CA GLU A 175 7.11 -1.41 -7.57
C GLU A 175 5.94 -2.37 -7.33
N VAL A 176 4.93 -1.92 -6.61
CA VAL A 176 3.69 -2.68 -6.41
C VAL A 176 2.90 -2.83 -7.69
N ALA A 177 2.71 -1.74 -8.45
CA ALA A 177 2.01 -1.77 -9.72
C ALA A 177 2.64 -2.77 -10.69
N LEU A 178 3.99 -2.78 -10.78
CA LEU A 178 4.74 -3.76 -11.58
C LEU A 178 4.49 -5.21 -11.13
N ALA A 179 4.40 -5.45 -9.82
CA ALA A 179 4.22 -6.79 -9.26
C ALA A 179 2.76 -7.29 -9.33
N LEU A 180 1.78 -6.38 -9.30
CA LEU A 180 0.36 -6.71 -9.25
C LEU A 180 -0.37 -6.58 -10.59
N SER A 181 0.17 -5.78 -11.53
CA SER A 181 -0.44 -5.56 -12.84
C SER A 181 -0.66 -6.89 -13.57
N GLY A 182 -1.92 -7.21 -13.85
CA GLY A 182 -2.32 -8.46 -14.51
C GLY A 182 -2.20 -9.72 -13.65
N LEU A 183 -1.84 -9.60 -12.37
CA LEU A 183 -1.73 -10.74 -11.47
C LEU A 183 -3.12 -11.32 -11.16
N VAL A 184 -4.00 -10.48 -10.59
CA VAL A 184 -5.36 -10.86 -10.22
C VAL A 184 -6.26 -10.77 -11.44
N ARG A 185 -6.79 -11.91 -11.88
CA ARG A 185 -7.66 -12.04 -13.05
C ARG A 185 -8.95 -12.76 -12.68
N ASP A 186 -9.79 -13.02 -13.68
CA ASP A 186 -11.08 -13.65 -13.44
C ASP A 186 -10.91 -15.05 -12.80
N GLY A 187 -11.73 -15.32 -11.79
CA GLY A 187 -11.61 -16.52 -10.96
C GLY A 187 -10.46 -16.50 -9.94
N ALA A 188 -9.84 -15.35 -9.65
CA ALA A 188 -8.86 -15.24 -8.57
C ALA A 188 -9.46 -15.55 -7.20
N GLN A 189 -8.70 -16.28 -6.38
CA GLN A 189 -9.11 -16.71 -5.05
C GLN A 189 -7.98 -16.56 -4.06
N ILE A 190 -8.34 -16.22 -2.83
CA ILE A 190 -7.44 -16.28 -1.69
C ILE A 190 -7.89 -17.39 -0.76
N VAL A 191 -6.95 -18.24 -0.37
CA VAL A 191 -7.17 -19.39 0.51
C VAL A 191 -6.33 -19.19 1.76
N ARG A 192 -6.88 -19.52 2.92
CA ARG A 192 -6.12 -19.63 4.16
C ARG A 192 -6.65 -20.78 5.02
N GLY A 193 -5.85 -21.82 5.19
CA GLY A 193 -6.28 -23.07 5.83
C GLY A 193 -7.48 -23.65 5.08
N ASN A 194 -8.64 -23.74 5.76
CA ASN A 194 -9.87 -24.33 5.21
C ASN A 194 -10.85 -23.29 4.62
N LYS A 195 -10.49 -22.00 4.63
CA LYS A 195 -11.35 -20.93 4.13
C LYS A 195 -10.84 -20.43 2.79
N THR A 196 -11.79 -20.14 1.90
CA THR A 196 -11.53 -19.59 0.57
C THR A 196 -12.45 -18.42 0.31
N GLN A 197 -11.94 -17.37 -0.32
CA GLN A 197 -12.71 -16.23 -0.78
C GLN A 197 -12.31 -15.86 -2.22
N ALA A 198 -13.32 -15.65 -3.07
CA ALA A 198 -13.10 -15.05 -4.39
C ALA A 198 -12.76 -13.56 -4.23
N VAL A 199 -11.79 -13.09 -5.01
CA VAL A 199 -11.27 -11.73 -4.92
C VAL A 199 -11.20 -11.10 -6.31
N ALA A 200 -11.59 -9.84 -6.42
CA ALA A 200 -11.51 -9.07 -7.66
C ALA A 200 -10.25 -8.20 -7.73
N SER A 201 -9.58 -7.96 -6.59
CA SER A 201 -8.33 -7.20 -6.54
C SER A 201 -7.40 -7.72 -5.44
N PHE A 202 -6.12 -7.40 -5.55
CA PHE A 202 -5.15 -7.74 -4.50
C PHE A 202 -5.46 -7.01 -3.20
N ALA A 203 -6.00 -5.79 -3.25
CA ALA A 203 -6.43 -5.06 -2.06
C ALA A 203 -7.50 -5.84 -1.27
N GLN A 204 -8.45 -6.49 -1.96
CA GLN A 204 -9.43 -7.35 -1.31
C GLN A 204 -8.78 -8.60 -0.68
N ALA A 205 -7.85 -9.23 -1.39
CA ALA A 205 -7.11 -10.39 -0.87
C ALA A 205 -6.30 -10.02 0.39
N HIS A 206 -5.56 -8.90 0.34
CA HIS A 206 -4.80 -8.39 1.46
C HIS A 206 -5.70 -8.09 2.66
N ALA A 207 -6.80 -7.36 2.45
CA ALA A 207 -7.73 -7.02 3.53
C ALA A 207 -8.34 -8.27 4.18
N TRP A 208 -8.77 -9.25 3.37
CA TRP A 208 -9.31 -10.50 3.87
C TRP A 208 -8.29 -11.31 4.67
N LEU A 209 -7.07 -11.47 4.15
CA LEU A 209 -5.98 -12.15 4.87
C LEU A 209 -5.67 -11.48 6.20
N PHE A 210 -5.61 -10.15 6.23
CA PHE A 210 -5.34 -9.39 7.45
C PHE A 210 -6.45 -9.58 8.48
N GLU A 211 -7.72 -9.55 8.06
CA GLU A 211 -8.85 -9.78 8.97
C GLU A 211 -8.87 -11.21 9.51
N GLU A 212 -8.63 -12.21 8.66
CA GLU A 212 -8.45 -13.59 9.12
C GLU A 212 -7.21 -13.73 10.03
N ALA A 213 -6.15 -12.96 9.82
CA ALA A 213 -4.95 -12.98 10.69
C ALA A 213 -5.21 -12.34 12.05
N LYS A 214 -6.14 -11.38 12.15
CA LYS A 214 -6.57 -10.83 13.45
C LYS A 214 -7.53 -11.76 14.18
N LYS A 215 -8.32 -12.58 13.47
CA LYS A 215 -9.27 -13.52 14.10
C LYS A 215 -8.56 -14.50 15.03
N GLY A 216 -9.12 -14.67 16.23
CA GLY A 216 -8.56 -15.53 17.27
C GLY A 216 -7.41 -14.90 18.08
N ARG A 217 -7.11 -13.62 17.84
CA ARG A 217 -6.09 -12.87 18.59
C ARG A 217 -6.69 -11.68 19.29
N GLN A 218 -6.32 -11.50 20.55
CA GLN A 218 -6.59 -10.27 21.27
C GLN A 218 -5.35 -9.40 21.24
N ILE A 219 -5.45 -8.23 20.61
CA ILE A 219 -4.38 -7.24 20.54
C ILE A 219 -4.72 -6.14 21.55
N GLN A 220 -3.92 -6.02 22.61
CA GLN A 220 -4.02 -4.92 23.56
C GLN A 220 -2.87 -3.96 23.33
N ARG A 221 -3.19 -2.67 23.21
CA ARG A 221 -2.20 -1.59 23.17
C ARG A 221 -2.05 -1.01 24.56
N PHE A 222 -0.84 -1.01 25.09
CA PHE A 222 -0.54 -0.34 26.36
C PHE A 222 -0.49 1.17 26.14
N LYS A 223 -1.17 1.91 27.00
CA LYS A 223 -1.12 3.39 27.05
C LYS A 223 -0.37 3.91 28.27
N GLY A 224 -0.10 3.05 29.25
CA GLY A 224 0.68 3.37 30.43
C GLY A 224 1.16 2.10 31.15
N LEU A 225 2.17 2.26 32.00
CA LEU A 225 2.80 1.14 32.73
C LEU A 225 1.83 0.42 33.68
N GLY A 226 0.82 1.12 34.21
CA GLY A 226 -0.19 0.53 35.09
C GLY A 226 -1.18 -0.43 34.41
N GLU A 227 -1.18 -0.50 33.08
CA GLU A 227 -2.03 -1.42 32.31
C GLU A 227 -1.39 -2.81 32.12
N MET A 228 -0.16 -3.01 32.60
CA MET A 228 0.68 -4.18 32.30
C MET A 228 0.51 -5.36 33.27
N ASN A 229 -0.67 -5.54 33.87
CA ASN A 229 -0.97 -6.64 34.80
C ASN A 229 -1.44 -7.94 34.13
#